data_AF-A0A2E0ZS39-F1
#
_entry.id   AF-A0A2E0ZS39-F1
#
_cell.length_a   1.000
_cell.length_b   1.000
_cell.length_c   1.000
_cell.angle_alpha   90.00
_cell.angle_beta   90.00
_cell.angle_gamma   90.00
#
_symmetry.space_group_name_H-M   'P 1'
#
loop_
_entity.id
_entity.type
_entity.pdbx_description
1 polymer ?
#
loop_
_entity_poly.entity_id
_entity_poly.type
_entity_poly.pdbx_seq_one_letter_code
_entity_poly.pdbx_strand_id
1 'polypeptide(L)'
;MALYQKCPHLGCRVPNCVSSQWFECPCHGSQYNQVGEKRGGPAPRGMDRFAVSVDGGVLVVDTGTIVQGPPIGTNTTGQEAEGPNCIGEAGGH
;
A
#
# COMPACT_ATOMS: atom_id res chain seq x y z
N MET A 1 -1.18 10.98 -4.94
CA MET A 1 -0.24 9.90 -5.31
C MET A 1 -1.01 8.78 -5.97
N ALA A 2 -0.42 8.07 -6.94
CA ALA A 2 -0.98 6.86 -7.51
C ALA A 2 -0.19 5.65 -7.00
N LEU A 3 -0.86 4.77 -6.25
CA LEU A 3 -0.28 3.53 -5.72
C LEU A 3 -0.71 2.34 -6.59
N TYR A 4 0.19 1.40 -6.81
CA TYR A 4 -0.10 0.17 -7.52
C TYR A 4 -0.84 -0.77 -6.56
N GLN A 5 -2.09 -1.11 -6.89
CA GLN A 5 -2.92 -2.07 -6.16
C GLN A 5 -2.45 -3.53 -6.32
N LYS A 6 -1.14 -3.76 -6.27
CA LYS A 6 -0.45 -5.04 -6.40
C LYS A 6 0.54 -5.16 -5.25
N CYS A 7 0.33 -6.17 -4.39
CA CYS A 7 1.17 -6.42 -3.24
C CYS A 7 2.62 -6.73 -3.67
N PRO A 8 3.62 -5.98 -3.17
CA PRO A 8 5.04 -6.27 -3.40
C PRO A 8 5.55 -7.64 -2.96
N HIS A 9 4.75 -8.40 -2.19
CA HIS A 9 5.07 -9.78 -1.82
C HIS A 9 5.01 -10.70 -3.05
N LEU A 10 3.81 -11.11 -3.46
CA LEU A 10 3.58 -12.05 -4.56
C LEU A 10 2.51 -11.59 -5.55
N GLY A 11 2.13 -10.30 -5.51
CA GLY A 11 1.30 -9.68 -6.53
C GLY A 11 -0.22 -9.76 -6.32
N CYS A 12 -0.71 -10.16 -5.15
CA CYS A 12 -2.13 -10.09 -4.83
C CYS A 12 -2.69 -8.66 -4.91
N ARG A 13 -3.98 -8.53 -5.23
CA ARG A 13 -4.71 -7.26 -5.10
C ARG A 13 -4.76 -6.82 -3.63
N VAL A 14 -4.57 -5.52 -3.39
CA VAL A 14 -4.58 -4.93 -2.04
C VAL A 14 -5.79 -4.00 -1.88
N PRO A 15 -6.92 -4.45 -1.29
CA PRO A 15 -8.06 -3.59 -0.99
C PRO A 15 -7.75 -2.57 0.11
N ASN A 16 -8.60 -1.54 0.20
CA ASN A 16 -8.62 -0.64 1.35
C ASN A 16 -9.45 -1.25 2.48
N CYS A 17 -9.05 -0.97 3.72
CA CYS A 17 -9.80 -1.25 4.92
C CYS A 17 -10.38 0.05 5.46
N VAL A 18 -11.71 0.12 5.57
CA VAL A 18 -12.40 1.34 6.00
C VAL A 18 -12.22 1.60 7.51
N SER A 19 -12.07 0.56 8.33
CA SER A 19 -11.88 0.74 9.77
C SER A 19 -10.47 1.21 10.12
N SER A 20 -9.42 0.55 9.63
CA SER A 20 -8.03 0.93 9.90
C SER A 20 -7.55 2.12 9.06
N GLN A 21 -8.28 2.44 7.98
CA GLN A 21 -7.88 3.38 6.92
C GLN A 21 -6.60 2.95 6.18
N TRP A 22 -6.22 1.67 6.26
CA TRP A 22 -5.02 1.12 5.64
C TRP A 22 -5.36 0.29 4.40
N PHE A 23 -4.35 -0.02 3.59
CA PHE A 23 -4.42 -1.05 2.55
C PHE A 23 -3.97 -2.39 3.11
N GLU A 24 -4.80 -3.41 2.97
CA GLU A 24 -4.61 -4.69 3.65
C GLU A 24 -4.70 -5.85 2.66
N CYS A 25 -3.58 -6.55 2.47
CA CYS A 25 -3.48 -7.65 1.53
C CYS A 25 -4.01 -8.96 2.17
N PRO A 26 -5.14 -9.51 1.69
CA PRO A 26 -5.79 -10.66 2.31
C PRO A 26 -5.04 -11.98 2.13
N CYS A 27 -4.05 -12.04 1.22
CA CYS A 27 -3.36 -13.28 0.92
C CYS A 27 -2.41 -13.73 2.05
N HIS A 28 -1.63 -12.81 2.62
CA HIS A 28 -0.59 -13.14 3.61
C HIS A 28 -0.42 -12.06 4.69
N GLY A 29 -1.38 -11.15 4.85
CA GLY A 29 -1.33 -10.20 5.97
C GLY A 29 -0.46 -8.95 5.75
N SER A 30 -0.04 -8.64 4.52
CA SER A 30 0.74 -7.40 4.31
C SER A 30 -0.15 -6.17 4.46
N GLN A 31 0.27 -5.21 5.28
CA GLN A 31 -0.48 -4.01 5.61
C GLN A 31 0.32 -2.77 5.21
N TYR A 32 -0.35 -1.77 4.67
CA TYR A 32 0.24 -0.50 4.25
C TYR A 32 -0.63 0.66 4.69
N ASN A 33 -0.02 1.75 5.11
CA ASN A 33 -0.78 2.96 5.49
C ASN A 33 -1.37 3.66 4.25
N GLN A 34 -2.05 4.81 4.42
CA GLN A 34 -2.70 5.53 3.30
C GLN A 34 -1.73 6.00 2.22
N VAL A 35 -0.45 6.14 2.53
CA VAL A 35 0.61 6.50 1.57
C VAL A 35 1.38 5.28 1.05
N GLY A 36 0.91 4.06 1.31
CA GLY A 36 1.50 2.83 0.80
C GLY A 36 2.77 2.40 1.53
N GLU A 37 3.14 3.01 2.64
CA GLU A 37 4.26 2.57 3.45
C GLU A 37 3.91 1.29 4.20
N LYS A 38 4.81 0.31 4.20
CA LYS A 38 4.58 -0.97 4.87
C LYS A 38 4.44 -0.76 6.39
N ARG A 39 3.46 -1.44 6.98
CA ARG A 39 3.19 -1.49 8.43
C ARG A 39 3.21 -2.91 9.00
N GLY A 40 2.88 -3.93 8.19
CA GLY A 40 2.82 -5.32 8.66
C GLY A 40 2.99 -6.37 7.54
N GLY A 41 3.14 -7.63 7.92
CA GLY A 41 3.20 -8.80 7.05
C GLY A 41 4.50 -9.01 6.25
N PRO A 42 4.52 -9.94 5.28
CA PRO A 42 5.74 -10.45 4.64
C PRO A 42 6.26 -9.64 3.45
N ALA A 43 5.53 -8.63 2.96
CA ALA A 43 6.02 -7.83 1.82
C ALA A 43 7.40 -7.20 2.11
N PRO A 44 8.33 -7.20 1.14
CA PRO A 44 9.70 -6.72 1.39
C PRO A 44 9.84 -5.18 1.37
N ARG A 45 8.79 -4.45 0.99
CA ARG A 45 8.77 -2.99 0.84
C ARG A 45 7.33 -2.46 0.87
N GLY A 46 7.16 -1.13 0.88
CA GLY A 46 5.87 -0.47 0.67
C GLY A 46 5.31 -0.67 -0.74
N MET A 47 4.08 -0.21 -0.99
CA MET A 47 3.41 -0.31 -2.28
C MET A 47 4.18 0.47 -3.36
N ASP A 48 4.33 -0.15 -4.52
CA ASP A 48 4.91 0.50 -5.69
C ASP A 48 4.00 1.65 -6.16
N ARG A 49 4.55 2.65 -6.83
CA ARG A 49 3.86 3.89 -7.20
C ARG A 49 4.11 4.28 -8.65
N PHE A 50 3.24 5.14 -9.16
CA PHE A 50 3.32 5.70 -10.51
C PHE A 50 3.53 7.20 -10.46
N ALA A 51 4.25 7.73 -11.46
CA ALA A 51 4.35 9.16 -11.65
C ALA A 51 2.97 9.73 -12.02
N VAL A 52 2.65 10.90 -11.47
CA VAL A 52 1.40 11.60 -11.75
C VAL A 52 1.71 13.02 -12.20
N SER A 53 0.98 13.50 -13.20
CA SER A 53 1.02 14.88 -13.67
C SER A 53 -0.39 15.41 -13.88
N VAL A 54 -0.52 16.73 -13.92
CA VAL A 54 -1.79 17.40 -14.26
C VAL A 54 -1.54 18.23 -15.50
N ASP A 55 -2.32 17.96 -16.55
CA ASP A 55 -2.26 18.69 -17.82
C ASP A 55 -3.68 19.12 -18.22
N GLY A 56 -3.90 20.42 -18.38
CA GLY A 56 -5.22 20.96 -18.75
C GLY A 56 -6.36 20.58 -17.79
N GLY A 57 -6.07 20.30 -16.52
CA GLY A 57 -7.06 19.83 -15.53
C GLY A 57 -7.32 18.31 -15.57
N VAL A 58 -6.63 17.58 -16.46
CA VAL A 58 -6.66 16.11 -16.51
C VAL A 58 -5.52 15.56 -15.66
N LEU A 59 -5.86 14.66 -14.72
CA LEU A 59 -4.88 13.88 -13.98
C LEU A 59 -4.38 12.72 -14.86
N VAL A 60 -3.09 12.71 -15.17
CA VAL A 60 -2.43 11.65 -15.93
C VAL A 60 -1.60 10.80 -14.97
N VAL A 61 -1.71 9.48 -15.09
CA VAL A 61 -0.91 8.51 -14.34
C VAL A 61 -0.05 7.74 -15.35
N ASP A 62 1.27 7.85 -15.23
CA ASP A 62 2.21 7.10 -16.08
C ASP A 62 2.38 5.67 -15.53
N THR A 63 1.69 4.72 -16.16
CA THR A 63 1.79 3.29 -15.83
C THR A 63 2.92 2.57 -16.56
N GLY A 64 3.66 3.25 -17.44
CA GLY A 64 4.79 2.69 -18.19
C GLY A 64 6.03 2.48 -17.32
N THR A 65 6.15 3.25 -16.23
CA THR A 65 7.26 3.13 -15.27
C THR A 65 6.74 2.85 -13.86
N ILE A 66 7.05 1.67 -13.32
CA ILE A 66 6.74 1.33 -11.93
C ILE A 66 7.91 1.80 -11.05
N VAL A 67 7.63 2.73 -10.13
CA VAL A 67 8.59 3.15 -9.12
C VAL A 67 8.42 2.25 -7.90
N GLN A 68 9.48 1.58 -7.47
CA GLN A 68 9.41 0.71 -6.30
C GLN A 68 8.99 1.47 -5.04
N GLY A 69 8.20 0.81 -4.21
CA GLY A 69 7.72 1.36 -2.96
C GLY A 69 8.85 1.59 -1.93
N PRO A 70 8.58 2.41 -0.90
CA PRO A 70 9.59 2.78 0.09
C PRO A 70 10.13 1.58 0.88
N PRO A 71 11.37 1.65 1.38
CA PRO A 71 11.96 0.58 2.19
C PRO A 71 11.23 0.39 3.51
N ILE A 72 11.42 -0.78 4.13
CA ILE A 72 10.88 -1.11 5.46
C ILE A 72 11.36 -0.07 6.49
N GLY A 73 10.44 0.35 7.37
CA GLY A 73 10.71 1.37 8.39
C GLY A 73 10.43 2.81 7.95
N THR A 74 10.08 3.04 6.67
CA THR A 74 9.64 4.36 6.22
C THR A 74 8.32 4.75 6.90
N ASN A 75 8.31 5.90 7.58
CA ASN A 75 7.16 6.44 8.28
C ASN A 75 7.10 7.97 8.12
N THR A 76 6.70 8.44 6.94
CA THR A 76 6.67 9.88 6.63
C THR A 76 5.46 10.60 7.23
N THR A 77 4.38 9.87 7.53
CA THR A 77 3.11 10.45 8.00
C THR A 77 2.90 10.30 9.50
N GLY A 78 3.60 9.39 10.16
CA GLY A 78 3.28 9.00 11.54
C GLY A 78 1.93 8.28 11.68
N GLN A 79 1.28 7.91 10.57
CA GLN A 79 -0.07 7.34 10.60
C GLN A 79 -0.07 5.96 11.25
N GLU A 80 -0.82 5.84 12.34
CA GLU A 80 -1.21 4.58 12.97
C GLU A 80 -2.54 4.07 12.38
N ALA A 81 -2.98 2.86 12.74
CA ALA A 81 -4.28 2.36 12.31
C ALA A 81 -5.38 3.11 13.06
N GLU A 82 -6.34 3.67 12.34
CA GLU A 82 -7.43 4.49 12.93
C GLU A 82 -8.53 3.64 13.59
N GLY A 83 -8.52 2.33 13.31
CA GLY A 83 -9.47 1.35 13.83
C GLY A 83 -8.97 -0.07 13.58
N PRO A 84 -9.80 -1.09 13.86
CA PRO A 84 -9.42 -2.48 13.69
C PRO A 84 -9.01 -2.81 12.25
N ASN A 85 -8.03 -3.69 12.07
CA ASN A 85 -7.70 -4.22 10.75
C ASN A 85 -8.86 -5.07 10.20
N CYS A 86 -9.08 -5.00 8.89
CA CYS A 86 -10.11 -5.76 8.18
C CYS A 86 -9.69 -7.20 7.93
N ILE A 87 -8.38 -7.43 7.77
CA ILE A 87 -7.79 -8.75 7.85
C ILE A 87 -7.40 -8.98 9.30
N GLY A 88 -7.96 -10.02 9.93
CA GLY A 88 -7.44 -10.51 11.20
C GLY A 88 -5.93 -10.75 11.06
N GLU A 89 -5.17 -10.61 12.16
CA GLU A 89 -3.73 -10.93 12.16
C GLU A 89 -3.55 -12.26 11.42
N ALA A 90 -2.99 -12.20 10.21
CA ALA A 90 -2.90 -13.37 9.35
C ALA A 90 -2.05 -14.38 10.11
N GLY A 91 -2.72 -15.39 10.67
CA GLY A 91 -2.09 -16.43 11.46
C GLY A 91 -0.89 -16.95 10.70
N GLY A 92 0.29 -16.74 11.28
CA GLY A 92 1.50 -17.40 10.81
C GLY A 92 1.25 -18.90 10.80
N HIS A 93 1.43 -19.51 9.64
CA HIS A 93 1.75 -20.93 9.57
C HIS A 93 3.15 -21.15 10.12
#